data_AF-A0A9D1PIF3-F1
#
_entry.id   AF-A0A9D1PIF3-F1
#
_cell.length_a   1.000
_cell.length_b   1.000
_cell.length_c   1.000
_cell.angle_alpha   90.00
_cell.angle_beta   90.00
_cell.angle_gamma   90.00
#
_symmetry.space_group_name_H-M   'P 1'
#
loop_
_entity.id
_entity.type
_entity.pdbx_description
1 polymer ?
#
loop_
_entity_poly.entity_id
_entity_poly.type
_entity_poly.pdbx_seq_one_letter_code
_entity_poly.pdbx_strand_id
1 'polypeptide(L)'
;MPNQKMTQWLDKVCAHILRPSYRKIVRKELTAHLNDRIRQLENDGLNHEQAVEQAILLMGDAEKVGKAFSKDCKSSGAIKRSNINVAIWVSIIILMIFIVNIIQKV
;
A
#
# COMPACT_ATOMS: atom_id res chain seq x y z
N MET A 1 7.87 -26.29 -0.82
CA MET A 1 9.21 -25.71 -1.10
C MET A 1 8.99 -24.31 -1.67
N PRO A 2 9.72 -23.26 -1.23
CA PRO A 2 9.60 -21.95 -1.85
C PRO A 2 10.05 -22.02 -3.31
N ASN A 3 9.23 -21.51 -4.24
CA ASN A 3 9.59 -21.48 -5.65
C ASN A 3 10.76 -20.51 -5.88
N GLN A 4 11.79 -20.95 -6.60
CA GLN A 4 13.01 -20.17 -6.82
C GLN A 4 12.74 -18.87 -7.62
N LYS A 5 11.91 -18.92 -8.67
CA LYS A 5 11.54 -17.73 -9.47
C LYS A 5 10.81 -16.71 -8.60
N MET A 6 9.87 -17.19 -7.79
CA MET A 6 9.11 -16.35 -6.85
C MET A 6 10.04 -15.67 -5.82
N THR A 7 10.97 -16.44 -5.26
CA THR A 7 11.94 -15.94 -4.27
C THR A 7 12.82 -14.85 -4.87
N GLN A 8 13.35 -15.08 -6.07
CA GLN A 8 14.17 -14.09 -6.78
C GLN A 8 13.40 -12.81 -7.08
N TRP A 9 12.13 -12.91 -7.50
CA TRP A 9 11.28 -11.74 -7.74
C TRP A 9 11.04 -10.96 -6.44
N LEU A 10 10.68 -11.64 -5.35
CA LEU A 10 10.48 -11.03 -4.03
C LEU A 10 11.75 -10.35 -3.51
N ASP A 11 12.91 -10.96 -3.72
CA ASP A 11 14.20 -10.41 -3.31
C ASP A 11 14.52 -9.11 -4.07
N LYS A 12 14.29 -9.08 -5.39
CA LYS A 12 14.43 -7.87 -6.21
C LYS A 12 13.50 -6.74 -5.72
N VAL A 13 12.22 -7.04 -5.50
CA VAL A 13 11.27 -6.04 -4.96
C VAL A 13 11.74 -5.51 -3.60
N CYS A 14 12.14 -6.41 -2.70
CA CYS A 14 12.54 -6.06 -1.34
C CYS A 14 13.87 -5.31 -1.26
N ALA A 15 14.75 -5.44 -2.25
CA ALA A 15 16.03 -4.74 -2.32
C ALA A 15 15.87 -3.21 -2.35
N HIS A 16 14.75 -2.71 -2.90
CA HIS A 16 14.44 -1.28 -2.93
C HIS A 16 13.92 -0.70 -1.60
N ILE A 17 13.65 -1.57 -0.61
CA ILE A 17 13.05 -1.19 0.67
C ILE A 17 14.13 -1.15 1.75
N LEU A 18 14.50 0.06 2.18
CA LEU A 18 15.58 0.27 3.15
C LEU A 18 15.17 -0.14 4.58
N ARG A 19 13.93 0.13 4.99
CA ARG A 19 13.47 -0.12 6.37
C ARG A 19 13.20 -1.62 6.59
N PRO A 20 13.93 -2.32 7.48
CA PRO A 20 13.83 -3.77 7.62
C PRO A 20 12.45 -4.28 8.08
N SER A 21 11.80 -3.56 9.01
CA SER A 21 10.46 -3.93 9.47
C SER A 21 9.42 -3.83 8.35
N TYR A 22 9.48 -2.76 7.56
CA TYR A 22 8.61 -2.56 6.41
C TYR A 22 8.89 -3.60 5.30
N ARG A 23 10.16 -3.92 5.06
CA ARG A 23 10.56 -4.99 4.13
C ARG A 23 9.94 -6.34 4.52
N LYS A 24 9.92 -6.70 5.81
CA LYS A 24 9.27 -7.94 6.29
C LYS A 24 7.77 -7.95 6.01
N ILE A 25 7.09 -6.82 6.25
CA ILE A 25 5.65 -6.68 6.00
C ILE A 25 5.37 -6.83 4.50
N VAL A 26 6.07 -6.07 3.65
CA VAL A 26 5.89 -6.12 2.19
C VAL A 26 6.18 -7.51 1.64
N ARG A 27 7.26 -8.17 2.10
CA ARG A 27 7.56 -9.54 1.68
C ARG A 27 6.42 -10.51 2.02
N LYS A 28 5.88 -10.43 3.24
CA LYS A 28 4.78 -11.29 3.69
C LYS A 28 3.54 -11.07 2.83
N GLU A 29 3.17 -9.82 2.59
CA GLU A 29 2.00 -9.45 1.80
C GLU A 29 2.11 -9.92 0.35
N LEU A 30 3.24 -9.64 -0.30
CA LEU A 30 3.46 -10.05 -1.69
C LEU A 30 3.53 -11.57 -1.83
N THR A 31 4.10 -12.26 -0.84
CA THR A 31 4.10 -13.73 -0.82
C THR A 31 2.68 -14.29 -0.73
N ALA A 32 1.82 -13.73 0.14
CA ALA A 32 0.43 -14.15 0.25
C ALA A 32 -0.32 -13.92 -1.06
N HIS A 33 -0.21 -12.72 -1.63
CA HIS A 33 -0.86 -12.35 -2.89
C HIS A 33 -0.39 -13.23 -4.07
N LEU A 34 0.91 -13.52 -4.17
CA LEU A 34 1.42 -14.45 -5.18
C LEU A 34 0.85 -15.85 -5.00
N ASN A 35 0.81 -16.37 -3.77
CA ASN A 35 0.23 -17.70 -3.50
C ASN A 35 -1.27 -17.76 -3.81
N ASP A 36 -2.02 -16.69 -3.54
CA ASP A 36 -3.44 -16.60 -3.91
C ASP A 36 -3.62 -16.67 -5.43
N ARG A 37 -2.81 -15.91 -6.19
CA ARG A 37 -2.83 -15.95 -7.65
C ARG A 37 -2.42 -17.30 -8.21
N ILE A 38 -1.39 -17.93 -7.65
CA ILE A 38 -0.94 -19.26 -8.06
C ILE A 38 -2.09 -20.26 -7.87
N ARG A 39 -2.74 -20.27 -6.70
CA ARG A 39 -3.89 -21.15 -6.44
C ARG A 39 -5.04 -20.91 -7.42
N GLN A 40 -5.33 -19.65 -7.75
CA GLN A 40 -6.35 -19.32 -8.74
C GLN A 40 -5.99 -19.90 -10.12
N LEU A 41 -4.76 -19.67 -10.58
CA LEU A 41 -4.28 -20.17 -11.87
C LEU A 41 -4.22 -21.70 -11.94
N GLU A 42 -3.88 -22.36 -10.83
CA GLU A 42 -3.94 -23.82 -10.70
C GLU A 42 -5.38 -24.33 -10.79
N ASN A 43 -6.33 -23.65 -10.13
CA ASN A 43 -7.76 -23.98 -10.24
C ASN A 43 -8.30 -23.75 -11.66
N ASP A 44 -7.72 -22.79 -12.39
CA ASP A 44 -8.03 -22.53 -13.80
C ASP A 44 -7.34 -23.54 -14.75
N GLY A 45 -6.60 -24.51 -14.21
CA GLY A 45 -6.04 -25.65 -14.95
C GLY A 45 -4.58 -25.51 -15.35
N LEU A 46 -3.87 -24.47 -14.94
CA LEU A 46 -2.42 -24.37 -15.15
C LEU A 46 -1.68 -25.33 -14.22
N ASN A 47 -0.55 -25.86 -14.67
CA ASN A 47 0.35 -26.57 -13.76
C ASN A 47 1.07 -25.58 -12.84
N HIS A 48 1.61 -26.07 -11.71
CA HIS A 48 2.24 -25.23 -10.69
C HIS A 48 3.34 -24.30 -11.24
N GLU A 49 4.18 -24.79 -12.15
CA GLU A 49 5.29 -24.01 -12.70
C GLU A 49 4.78 -22.86 -13.58
N GLN A 50 3.82 -23.15 -14.46
CA GLN A 50 3.15 -22.17 -15.31
C GLN A 50 2.38 -21.15 -14.46
N ALA A 51 1.67 -21.62 -13.43
CA ALA A 51 0.93 -20.76 -12.51
C ALA A 51 1.86 -19.77 -11.79
N VAL A 52 3.04 -20.21 -11.36
CA VAL A 52 4.03 -19.31 -10.74
C VAL A 52 4.56 -18.29 -11.73
N GLU A 53 4.94 -18.71 -12.93
CA GLU A 53 5.46 -17.80 -13.95
C GLU A 53 4.41 -16.75 -14.35
N GLN A 54 3.18 -17.20 -14.57
CA GLN A 54 2.05 -16.32 -14.90
C GLN A 54 1.69 -15.40 -13.72
N ALA A 55 1.73 -15.90 -12.47
CA ALA A 55 1.49 -15.06 -11.29
C ALA A 55 2.53 -13.95 -11.16
N ILE A 56 3.82 -14.25 -11.39
CA ILE A 56 4.89 -13.26 -11.39
C ILE A 56 4.69 -12.25 -12.52
N LEU A 57 4.35 -12.71 -13.72
CA LEU A 57 4.08 -11.84 -14.86
C LEU A 57 2.93 -10.85 -14.58
N LEU A 58 1.85 -11.34 -13.96
CA LEU A 58 0.70 -10.52 -13.56
C LEU A 58 1.04 -9.51 -12.46
N MET A 59 1.97 -9.84 -11.56
CA MET A 59 2.48 -8.89 -10.55
C MET A 59 3.35 -7.80 -11.18
N GLY A 60 3.93 -8.07 -12.34
CA GLY A 60 4.70 -7.13 -13.13
C GLY A 60 6.18 -7.03 -12.74
N ASP A 61 6.83 -5.99 -13.26
CA ASP A 61 8.26 -5.79 -13.11
C ASP A 61 8.67 -5.48 -11.67
N ALA A 62 9.61 -6.28 -11.14
CA ALA A 62 10.04 -6.22 -9.75
C ALA A 62 10.65 -4.85 -9.37
N GLU A 63 11.37 -4.22 -10.29
CA GLU A 63 12.01 -2.91 -10.09
C GLU A 63 10.95 -1.82 -9.92
N LYS A 64 9.94 -1.79 -10.80
CA LYS A 64 8.81 -0.85 -10.70
C LYS A 64 8.03 -1.03 -9.40
N VAL A 65 7.70 -2.28 -9.06
CA VAL A 65 6.97 -2.60 -7.82
C VAL A 65 7.78 -2.19 -6.58
N GLY A 66 9.07 -2.52 -6.52
CA GLY A 66 9.93 -2.15 -5.41
C GLY A 66 10.12 -0.64 -5.26
N LYS A 67 10.25 0.10 -6.37
CA LYS A 67 10.34 1.57 -6.36
C LYS A 67 9.05 2.22 -5.85
N ALA A 68 7.88 1.66 -6.16
CA ALA A 68 6.61 2.13 -5.62
C ALA A 68 6.57 2.04 -4.09
N PHE A 69 6.90 0.86 -3.52
CA PHE A 69 7.00 0.68 -2.07
C PHE A 69 8.08 1.56 -1.42
N SER A 70 9.21 1.76 -2.10
CA SER A 70 10.29 2.63 -1.62
C SER A 70 9.82 4.09 -1.49
N LYS A 71 9.03 4.58 -2.46
CA LYS A 71 8.43 5.92 -2.41
C LYS A 71 7.48 6.07 -1.22
N ASP A 72 6.64 5.07 -0.96
CA ASP A 72 5.72 5.08 0.18
C ASP A 72 6.46 5.09 1.51
N CYS A 73 7.54 4.31 1.62
CA CYS A 73 8.41 4.31 2.80
C CYS A 73 9.08 5.68 3.04
N LYS A 74 9.48 6.40 1.99
CA LYS A 74 10.02 7.77 2.10
C LYS A 74 8.94 8.78 2.49
N SER A 75 7.74 8.64 1.94
CA SER A 75 6.62 9.54 2.22
C SER A 75 6.11 9.43 3.66
N SER A 76 6.28 8.26 4.30
CA SER A 76 5.90 8.05 5.70
C SER A 76 6.78 8.80 6.71
N GLY A 77 7.95 9.31 6.28
CA GLY A 77 8.77 10.24 7.06
C GLY A 77 8.34 11.70 6.92
N ALA A 78 7.54 12.04 5.91
CA ALA A 78 6.92 13.35 5.77
C ALA A 78 5.48 13.24 6.30
N ILE A 79 5.28 13.64 7.55
CA ILE A 79 3.94 13.84 8.13
C ILE A 79 3.20 14.85 7.25
N LYS A 80 2.46 14.40 6.24
CA LYS A 80 1.39 15.17 5.63
C LYS A 80 0.11 14.84 6.39
N ARG A 81 0.01 15.38 7.61
CA ARG A 81 -1.28 15.55 8.27
C ARG A 81 -2.02 16.60 7.46
N SER A 82 -2.96 16.18 6.62
CA SER A 82 -3.87 17.12 5.97
C SER A 82 -4.78 17.72 7.06
N ASN A 83 -4.63 19.03 7.32
CA ASN A 83 -5.35 19.76 8.37
C ASN A 83 -6.82 20.07 8.01
N ILE A 84 -7.51 19.19 7.27
CA ILE A 84 -8.91 19.40 6.86
C ILE A 84 -9.82 19.60 8.08
N ASN A 85 -9.53 18.93 9.21
CA ASN A 85 -10.33 19.08 10.42
C ASN A 85 -10.29 20.50 11.00
N VAL A 86 -9.16 21.22 10.90
CA VAL A 86 -9.02 22.57 11.49
C VAL A 86 -9.93 23.58 10.80
N ALA A 87 -10.04 23.51 9.48
CA ALA A 87 -10.90 24.42 8.71
C ALA A 87 -12.39 24.21 9.04
N ILE A 88 -12.81 22.96 9.21
CA ILE A 88 -14.18 22.61 9.61
C ILE A 88 -14.47 23.18 11.00
N TRP A 89 -13.59 22.96 11.98
CA TRP A 89 -13.78 23.49 13.34
C TRP A 89 -13.83 25.03 13.38
N VAL A 90 -12.98 25.73 12.60
CA VAL A 90 -13.02 27.20 12.52
C VAL A 90 -14.33 27.70 11.91
N SER A 91 -14.83 27.05 10.85
CA SER A 91 -16.10 27.43 10.23
C SER A 91 -17.30 27.28 11.17
N ILE A 92 -17.32 26.22 11.99
CA ILE A 92 -18.36 25.99 12.99
C ILE A 92 -18.31 27.06 14.09
N ILE A 93 -17.12 27.43 14.56
CA ILE A 93 -16.94 28.48 15.59
C ILE A 93 -17.45 29.83 15.08
N ILE A 94 -17.13 30.20 13.83
CA ILE A 94 -17.60 31.46 13.23
C ILE A 94 -19.13 31.48 13.14
N LEU A 95 -19.75 30.37 12.70
CA LEU A 95 -21.21 30.26 12.63
C LEU A 95 -21.86 30.43 14.01
N MET A 96 -21.31 29.79 15.04
CA MET A 96 -21.81 29.89 16.41
C MET A 96 -21.75 31.33 16.94
N ILE A 97 -20.65 32.04 16.71
CA ILE A 97 -20.50 33.46 17.10
C ILE A 97 -21.55 34.32 16.41
N PHE A 98 -21.82 34.07 15.12
CA PHE A 98 -22.80 34.83 14.35
C PHE A 98 -24.23 34.62 14.87
N ILE A 99 -24.59 33.38 15.20
CA ILE A 99 -25.91 33.06 15.79
C ILE A 99 -26.09 33.75 17.14
N VAL A 100 -25.08 33.68 18.03
CA VAL A 100 -25.14 34.34 19.34
C VAL A 100 -25.29 35.85 19.20
N ASN A 101 -24.57 36.48 18.27
CA ASN A 101 -24.67 37.93 18.01
C ASN A 101 -26.06 38.33 17.51
N ILE A 102 -26.70 37.52 16.66
CA ILE A 102 -28.07 37.75 16.21
C ILE A 102 -29.05 37.65 17.39
N ILE A 103 -28.95 36.60 18.21
CA ILE A 103 -29.83 36.40 19.37
C ILE A 103 -29.71 37.54 20.38
N GLN A 104 -28.50 38.09 20.58
CA GLN A 104 -28.29 39.22 21.49
C GLN A 104 -28.76 40.58 20.92
N LYS A 105 -29.04 40.66 19.61
CA LYS A 105 -29.52 41.87 18.93
C LYS A 105 -31.03 41.89 18.67
N VAL A 106 -31.74 40.82 19.02
CA VAL A 106 -33.21 40.68 18.99
C VAL A 106 -33.74 40.86 20.40
#